data_AF-A0A0C3PCX1-F1
#
_entry.id   AF-A0A0C3PCX1-F1
#
_cell.length_a   1.000
_cell.length_b   1.000
_cell.length_c   1.000
_cell.angle_alpha   90.00
_cell.angle_beta   90.00
_cell.angle_gamma   90.00
#
_symmetry.space_group_name_H-M   'P 1'
#
loop_
_entity.id
_entity.type
_entity.pdbx_description
1 polymer ?
#
loop_
_entity_poly.entity_id
_entity_poly.type
_entity_poly.pdbx_seq_one_letter_code
_entity_poly.pdbx_strand_id
1 'polypeptide(L)'
;ISCLHYDLAIKPLANAIRNLELKGIKIPELTEPVKVTLFIDDTLIYTTKEDDLNILDNILQTFCLAPTAIFNKEKTEIMPIGTTIFRQNLINSREMNNYTFDNGINIIKDGQLMCTLGAWIGNKISIDEQEGSDNKLQLKSP
;
A
#
# COMPACT_ATOMS: atom_id res chain seq x y z
N ILE A 1 17.49 -14.25 9.55
CA ILE A 1 17.04 -13.11 10.38
C ILE A 1 15.85 -13.61 11.19
N SER A 2 15.88 -13.55 12.52
CA SER A 2 14.73 -14.01 13.33
C SER A 2 13.58 -12.98 13.27
N CYS A 3 12.34 -13.41 13.50
CA CYS A 3 11.16 -12.55 13.56
C CYS A 3 11.35 -11.31 14.45
N LEU A 4 12.13 -11.42 15.52
CA LEU A 4 12.44 -10.33 16.45
C LEU A 4 13.31 -9.23 15.83
N HIS A 5 14.28 -9.60 14.99
CA HIS A 5 15.14 -8.63 14.30
C HIS A 5 14.36 -7.83 13.26
N TYR A 6 13.37 -8.46 12.65
CA TYR A 6 12.48 -7.80 11.71
C TYR A 6 11.61 -6.75 12.42
N ASP A 7 10.96 -7.16 13.52
CA ASP A 7 10.18 -6.27 14.37
C ASP A 7 10.96 -5.02 14.82
N LEU A 8 12.25 -5.18 15.17
CA LEU A 8 13.12 -4.07 15.55
C LEU A 8 13.47 -3.14 14.38
N ALA A 9 13.52 -3.65 13.16
CA ALA A 9 13.82 -2.87 11.97
C ALA A 9 12.60 -2.08 11.46
N ILE A 10 11.39 -2.64 11.56
CA ILE A 10 10.18 -2.03 10.97
C ILE A 10 9.36 -1.16 11.91
N LYS A 11 9.41 -1.39 13.24
CA LYS A 11 8.70 -0.56 14.22
C LYS A 11 9.12 0.92 14.17
N PRO A 12 10.42 1.26 14.00
CA PRO A 12 10.84 2.65 13.85
C PRO A 12 10.24 3.31 12.60
N LEU A 13 10.15 2.60 11.47
CA LEU A 13 9.49 3.08 10.25
C LEU A 13 8.01 3.35 10.51
N ALA A 14 7.32 2.40 11.14
CA ALA A 14 5.93 2.55 11.52
C ALA A 14 5.69 3.79 12.39
N ASN A 15 6.61 4.04 13.33
CA ASN A 15 6.54 5.17 14.24
C ASN A 15 6.80 6.50 13.51
N ALA A 16 7.79 6.53 12.62
CA ALA A 16 8.08 7.70 11.79
C ALA A 16 6.87 8.10 10.94
N ILE A 17 6.26 7.13 10.23
CA ILE A 17 5.06 7.36 9.41
C ILE A 17 3.88 7.80 10.27
N ARG A 18 3.69 7.22 11.47
CA ARG A 18 2.61 7.61 12.38
C ARG A 18 2.70 9.07 12.84
N ASN A 19 3.93 9.57 13.03
CA ASN A 19 4.18 10.95 13.43
C ASN A 19 4.12 11.96 12.28
N LEU A 20 3.97 11.50 11.03
CA LEU A 20 3.75 12.39 9.90
C LEU A 20 2.36 13.01 9.89
N GLU A 21 2.25 14.18 9.27
CA GLU A 21 0.99 14.85 8.97
C GLU A 21 0.25 14.21 7.77
N LEU A 22 0.17 12.88 7.76
CA LEU A 22 -0.68 12.13 6.81
C LEU A 22 -2.07 11.93 7.42
N LYS A 23 -3.12 12.14 6.63
CA LYS A 23 -4.50 11.93 7.09
C LYS A 23 -4.84 10.45 7.31
N GLY A 24 -4.28 9.55 6.50
CA GLY A 24 -4.57 8.12 6.57
C GLY A 24 -6.02 7.76 6.24
N ILE A 25 -6.43 6.54 6.60
CA ILE A 25 -7.81 6.06 6.45
C ILE A 25 -8.53 6.03 7.79
N LYS A 26 -9.75 6.56 7.83
CA LYS A 26 -10.62 6.49 9.00
C LYS A 26 -11.45 5.20 8.95
N ILE A 27 -11.26 4.35 9.96
CA ILE A 27 -12.06 3.14 10.13
C ILE A 27 -13.12 3.44 11.20
N PRO A 28 -14.38 3.01 11.01
CA PRO A 28 -15.37 3.06 12.08
C PRO A 28 -14.82 2.44 13.37
N GLU A 29 -15.19 3.01 14.52
CA GLU A 29 -14.79 2.53 15.87
C GLU A 29 -13.32 2.77 16.27
N LEU A 30 -12.44 3.16 15.34
CA LEU A 30 -11.08 3.60 15.70
C LEU A 30 -11.03 5.11 15.99
N THR A 31 -10.38 5.47 17.09
CA THR A 31 -10.20 6.87 17.52
C THR A 31 -9.23 7.62 16.62
N GLU A 32 -8.19 6.93 16.14
CA GLU A 32 -7.14 7.50 15.29
C GLU A 32 -7.18 6.90 13.88
N PRO A 33 -6.86 7.68 12.84
CA PRO A 33 -6.78 7.16 11.48
C PRO A 33 -5.58 6.20 11.34
N VAL A 34 -5.78 5.15 10.55
CA VAL A 34 -4.71 4.21 10.22
C VAL A 34 -3.87 4.80 9.09
N LYS A 35 -2.58 5.01 9.34
CA LYS A 35 -1.63 5.55 8.35
C LYS A 35 -0.76 4.48 7.71
N VAL A 36 -0.48 3.41 8.44
CA VAL A 36 0.40 2.32 8.01
C VAL A 36 -0.05 0.99 8.61
N THR A 37 0.05 -0.08 7.85
CA THR A 37 -0.08 -1.46 8.32
C THR A 37 1.15 -2.24 7.87
N LEU A 38 1.71 -3.04 8.78
CA LEU A 38 2.93 -3.80 8.57
C LEU A 38 2.66 -5.27 8.84
N PHE A 39 3.11 -6.14 7.95
CA PHE A 39 3.01 -7.59 8.13
C PHE A 39 4.21 -8.26 7.50
N ILE A 40 5.14 -8.73 8.35
CA ILE A 40 6.43 -9.23 7.88
C ILE A 40 7.00 -8.19 6.87
N ASP A 41 7.47 -8.60 5.71
CA ASP A 41 8.06 -7.75 4.67
C ASP A 41 7.08 -6.78 3.99
N ASP A 42 5.77 -6.99 4.13
CA ASP A 42 4.77 -6.14 3.50
C ASP A 42 4.49 -4.88 4.32
N THR A 43 4.51 -3.74 3.64
CA THR A 43 4.17 -2.43 4.18
C THR A 43 3.09 -1.79 3.34
N LEU A 44 1.94 -1.52 3.95
CA LEU A 44 0.84 -0.79 3.33
C LEU A 44 0.70 0.58 3.97
N ILE A 45 0.72 1.64 3.15
CA ILE A 45 0.62 3.03 3.61
C ILE A 45 -0.67 3.62 3.05
N TYR A 46 -1.43 4.28 3.91
CA TYR A 46 -2.68 4.93 3.55
C TYR A 46 -2.47 6.43 3.46
N THR A 47 -2.78 6.99 2.29
CA THR A 47 -2.71 8.42 2.03
C THR A 47 -3.99 8.90 1.36
N THR A 48 -4.19 10.21 1.40
CA THR A 48 -5.30 10.92 0.81
C THR A 48 -4.78 11.85 -0.28
N LYS A 49 -5.68 12.31 -1.15
CA LYS A 49 -5.33 13.22 -2.24
C LYS A 49 -4.80 14.59 -1.79
N GLU A 50 -4.92 14.93 -0.51
CA GLU A 50 -4.40 16.18 0.05
C GLU A 50 -3.07 16.00 0.81
N ASP A 51 -2.61 14.75 1.00
CA ASP A 51 -1.37 14.50 1.71
C ASP A 51 -0.17 14.85 0.83
N ASP A 52 0.87 15.44 1.44
CA ASP A 52 2.13 15.71 0.77
C ASP A 52 3.01 14.45 0.74
N LEU A 53 3.05 13.81 -0.43
CA LEU A 53 3.82 12.60 -0.63
C LEU A 53 5.34 12.82 -0.64
N ASN A 54 5.82 14.05 -0.82
CA ASN A 54 7.26 14.33 -0.74
C ASN A 54 7.79 14.06 0.66
N ILE A 55 7.00 14.38 1.70
CA ILE A 55 7.35 14.11 3.09
C ILE A 55 7.48 12.60 3.34
N LEU A 56 6.56 11.81 2.76
CA LEU A 56 6.60 10.35 2.86
C LEU A 56 7.85 9.79 2.16
N ASP A 57 8.12 10.23 0.92
CA ASP A 57 9.26 9.77 0.13
C ASP A 57 10.60 10.07 0.85
N ASN A 58 10.74 11.25 1.45
CA ASN A 58 11.92 11.61 2.24
C ASN A 58 12.17 10.66 3.41
N ILE A 59 11.11 10.25 4.12
CA ILE A 59 11.25 9.28 5.21
C ILE A 59 11.61 7.90 4.65
N LEU A 60 10.93 7.43 3.62
CA LEU A 60 11.23 6.13 3.01
C LEU A 60 12.70 6.08 2.52
N GLN A 61 13.19 7.15 1.89
CA GLN A 61 14.58 7.28 1.47
C GLN A 61 15.56 7.29 2.65
N THR A 62 15.22 7.99 3.74
CA THR A 62 16.03 7.99 4.97
C THR A 62 16.16 6.59 5.55
N PHE A 63 15.06 5.81 5.54
CA PHE A 63 15.07 4.43 6.00
C PHE A 63 15.89 3.51 5.06
N CYS A 64 15.92 3.79 3.76
CA CYS A 64 16.80 3.10 2.81
C CYS A 64 18.30 3.39 3.01
N LEU A 65 18.67 4.47 3.71
CA LEU A 65 20.09 4.72 4.05
C LEU A 65 20.60 3.75 5.12
N ALA A 66 19.70 3.17 5.92
CA ALA A 66 20.06 2.11 6.84
C ALA A 66 20.26 0.81 6.05
N PRO A 67 21.34 0.04 6.29
CA PRO A 67 21.66 -1.18 5.53
C PRO A 67 20.67 -2.34 5.73
N THR A 68 19.56 -2.13 6.44
CA THR A 68 18.62 -3.16 6.87
C THR A 68 17.39 -3.32 5.98
N ALA A 69 17.02 -2.34 5.15
CA ALA A 69 15.84 -2.45 4.28
C ALA A 69 15.96 -1.58 3.03
N ILE A 70 15.67 -2.16 1.86
CA ILE A 70 15.60 -1.45 0.58
C ILE A 70 14.18 -1.66 0.04
N PHE A 71 13.42 -0.58 -0.16
CA PHE A 71 12.12 -0.66 -0.81
C PHE A 71 12.30 -0.97 -2.29
N ASN A 72 11.70 -2.06 -2.75
CA ASN A 72 11.73 -2.44 -4.15
C ASN A 72 10.62 -1.69 -4.91
N LYS A 73 10.99 -0.62 -5.61
CA LYS A 73 10.06 0.21 -6.38
C LYS A 73 9.26 -0.59 -7.42
N GLU A 74 9.87 -1.63 -8.03
CA GLU A 74 9.22 -2.48 -9.03
C GLU A 74 8.12 -3.36 -8.42
N LYS A 75 8.19 -3.62 -7.12
CA LYS A 75 7.17 -4.33 -6.36
C LYS A 75 6.17 -3.39 -5.66
N THR A 76 6.42 -2.09 -5.67
CA THR A 76 5.51 -1.11 -5.07
C THR A 76 4.28 -0.97 -5.96
N GLU A 77 3.12 -1.14 -5.35
CA GLU A 77 1.82 -0.99 -6.02
C GLU A 77 1.00 0.13 -5.38
N ILE A 78 0.31 0.91 -6.21
CA ILE A 78 -0.61 1.96 -5.78
C ILE A 78 -2.01 1.60 -6.25
N MET A 79 -2.93 1.42 -5.30
CA MET A 79 -4.35 1.27 -5.59
C MET A 79 -5.08 2.59 -5.29
N PRO A 80 -5.49 3.38 -6.30
CA PRO A 80 -6.30 4.56 -6.06
C PRO A 80 -7.72 4.17 -5.65
N ILE A 81 -8.21 4.72 -4.55
CA ILE A 81 -9.56 4.49 -4.03
C ILE A 81 -10.32 5.82 -4.06
N GLY A 82 -11.59 5.82 -4.49
CA GLY A 82 -12.40 7.02 -4.55
C GLY A 82 -13.31 7.05 -5.78
N THR A 83 -13.56 8.24 -6.33
CA THR A 83 -14.41 8.40 -7.52
C THR A 83 -13.72 7.90 -8.78
N THR A 84 -14.48 7.45 -9.78
CA THR A 84 -13.91 7.01 -11.07
C THR A 84 -13.08 8.10 -11.73
N ILE A 85 -13.50 9.37 -11.63
CA ILE A 85 -12.75 10.52 -12.18
C ILE A 85 -11.37 10.63 -11.51
N PHE A 86 -11.32 10.56 -10.17
CA PHE A 86 -10.05 10.61 -9.44
C PHE A 86 -9.12 9.47 -9.85
N ARG A 87 -9.63 8.23 -9.88
CA ARG A 87 -8.82 7.06 -10.25
C ARG A 87 -8.26 7.18 -11.66
N GLN A 88 -9.10 7.57 -12.64
CA GLN A 88 -8.67 7.74 -14.02
C GLN A 88 -7.64 8.86 -14.17
N ASN A 89 -7.83 9.99 -13.48
CA ASN A 89 -6.84 11.06 -13.49
C ASN A 89 -5.50 10.57 -12.95
N LEU A 90 -5.47 9.92 -11.79
CA LEU A 90 -4.23 9.42 -11.18
C LEU A 90 -3.55 8.34 -12.04
N ILE A 91 -4.31 7.41 -12.64
CA ILE A 91 -3.77 6.38 -13.55
C ILE A 91 -3.11 7.03 -14.77
N ASN A 92 -3.72 8.06 -15.34
CA ASN A 92 -3.27 8.68 -16.58
C ASN A 92 -2.14 9.68 -16.36
N SER A 93 -2.23 10.53 -15.33
CA SER A 93 -1.20 11.53 -15.04
C SER A 93 -0.03 10.98 -14.25
N ARG A 94 -0.24 9.90 -13.47
CA ARG A 94 0.68 9.45 -12.43
C ARG A 94 1.03 10.56 -11.44
N GLU A 95 0.10 11.47 -11.20
CA GLU A 95 0.29 12.62 -10.32
C GLU A 95 -0.80 12.72 -9.26
N MET A 96 -0.39 13.10 -8.05
CA MET A 96 -1.28 13.40 -6.94
C MET A 96 -0.66 14.49 -6.08
N ASN A 97 -1.41 15.57 -5.83
CA ASN A 97 -0.97 16.67 -4.96
C ASN A 97 0.44 17.21 -5.26
N ASN A 98 0.73 17.50 -6.54
CA ASN A 98 2.05 17.94 -7.03
C ASN A 98 3.20 16.92 -6.83
N TYR A 99 2.89 15.67 -6.54
CA TYR A 99 3.83 14.56 -6.52
C TYR A 99 3.62 13.69 -7.76
N THR A 100 4.70 13.39 -8.48
CA THR A 100 4.70 12.48 -9.63
C THR A 100 5.27 11.13 -9.22
N PHE A 101 4.49 10.06 -9.42
CA PHE A 101 4.92 8.70 -9.09
C PHE A 101 5.95 8.19 -10.09
N ASP A 102 7.07 7.67 -9.57
CA ASP A 102 8.14 7.02 -10.33
C ASP A 102 7.59 5.95 -11.28
N ASN A 103 8.09 5.90 -12.53
CA ASN A 103 7.62 4.96 -13.55
C ASN A 103 7.77 3.48 -13.17
N GLY A 104 8.67 3.15 -12.24
CA GLY A 104 8.84 1.80 -11.73
C GLY A 104 7.69 1.32 -10.83
N ILE A 105 6.86 2.24 -10.32
CA ILE A 105 5.73 1.91 -9.44
C ILE A 105 4.51 1.50 -10.25
N ASN A 106 3.92 0.35 -9.93
CA ASN A 106 2.70 -0.11 -10.59
C ASN A 106 1.48 0.63 -10.04
N ILE A 107 0.63 1.20 -10.91
CA ILE A 107 -0.64 1.82 -10.49
C ILE A 107 -1.77 0.92 -10.97
N ILE A 108 -2.53 0.38 -10.02
CA ILE A 108 -3.54 -0.63 -10.28
C ILE A 108 -4.79 0.01 -10.88
N LYS A 109 -5.26 -0.52 -12.00
CA LYS A 109 -6.42 -0.01 -12.74
C LYS A 109 -7.71 -0.65 -12.26
N ASP A 110 -8.84 -0.03 -12.62
CA ASP A 110 -10.15 -0.67 -12.49
C ASP A 110 -10.14 -2.03 -13.20
N GLY A 111 -10.64 -3.07 -12.53
CA GLY A 111 -10.65 -4.46 -13.02
C GLY A 111 -9.35 -5.24 -12.79
N GLN A 112 -8.33 -4.64 -12.15
CA GLN A 112 -7.12 -5.33 -11.73
C GLN A 112 -7.09 -5.58 -10.22
N LEU A 113 -6.39 -6.63 -9.82
CA LEU A 113 -6.20 -7.00 -8.42
C LEU A 113 -4.85 -6.51 -7.89
N MET A 114 -4.84 -6.15 -6.62
CA MET A 114 -3.66 -5.95 -5.79
C MET A 114 -3.70 -6.98 -4.66
N CYS A 115 -2.59 -7.66 -4.39
CA CYS A 115 -2.48 -8.52 -3.23
C CYS A 115 -1.93 -7.71 -2.06
N THR A 116 -2.69 -7.62 -0.97
CA THR A 116 -2.26 -6.94 0.26
C THR A 116 -2.50 -7.85 1.45
N LEU A 117 -1.45 -8.14 2.21
CA LEU A 117 -1.56 -8.84 3.50
C LEU A 117 -2.29 -10.20 3.39
N GLY A 118 -2.15 -10.89 2.25
CA GLY A 118 -2.83 -12.16 1.97
C GLY A 118 -4.28 -12.03 1.46
N ALA A 119 -4.77 -10.83 1.19
CA ALA A 119 -6.09 -10.58 0.59
C ALA A 119 -5.96 -9.92 -0.80
N TRP A 120 -6.81 -10.34 -1.72
CA TRP A 120 -6.94 -9.72 -3.04
C TRP A 120 -7.99 -8.61 -3.03
N ILE A 121 -7.58 -7.41 -3.41
CA ILE A 121 -8.46 -6.23 -3.48
C ILE A 121 -8.38 -5.57 -4.85
N GLY A 122 -9.49 -5.02 -5.33
CA GLY A 122 -9.54 -4.33 -6.62
C GLY A 122 -10.78 -3.47 -6.78
N ASN A 123 -10.68 -2.44 -7.62
CA ASN A 123 -11.84 -1.61 -7.98
C ASN A 123 -12.64 -2.31 -9.08
N LYS A 124 -13.98 -2.38 -8.93
CA LYS A 124 -14.92 -2.94 -9.91
C LYS A 124 -14.62 -4.40 -10.30
N ILE A 125 -14.26 -5.22 -9.31
CA ILE A 125 -14.04 -6.66 -9.49
C ILE A 125 -14.93 -7.44 -8.53
N SER A 126 -15.41 -8.59 -8.98
CA SER A 126 -15.95 -9.61 -8.10
C SER A 126 -14.86 -10.68 -7.88
N ILE A 127 -14.62 -11.05 -6.63
CA ILE A 127 -13.52 -11.95 -6.25
C ILE A 127 -13.74 -13.36 -6.86
N ASP A 128 -15.01 -13.71 -7.12
CA ASP A 128 -15.42 -14.99 -7.74
C ASP A 128 -14.96 -15.13 -9.21
N GLU A 129 -14.64 -14.03 -9.91
CA GLU A 129 -14.29 -14.07 -11.34
C GLU A 129 -12.82 -14.39 -11.61
N GLN A 130 -11.92 -14.37 -10.60
CA GLN A 130 -10.49 -14.59 -10.79
C GLN A 130 -9.87 -15.75 -9.99
N GLU A 131 -10.56 -16.34 -9.00
CA GLU A 131 -10.13 -17.62 -8.42
C GLU A 131 -10.21 -18.80 -9.43
N GLY A 132 -10.86 -18.58 -10.58
CA GLY A 132 -11.06 -19.59 -11.63
C GLY A 132 -9.86 -19.91 -12.51
N SER A 133 -8.74 -19.16 -12.47
CA SER A 133 -7.58 -19.47 -13.32
C SER A 133 -6.36 -20.06 -12.61
N ASP A 134 -6.20 -19.93 -11.29
CA ASP A 134 -4.93 -20.36 -10.66
C ASP A 134 -4.97 -21.10 -9.30
N ASN A 135 -6.13 -21.41 -8.68
CA ASN A 135 -6.15 -22.44 -7.64
C ASN A 135 -7.56 -22.92 -7.27
N LYS A 136 -7.96 -24.09 -7.77
CA LYS A 136 -8.94 -24.94 -7.09
C LYS A 136 -8.34 -25.43 -5.77
N LEU A 137 -8.46 -24.64 -4.71
CA LEU A 137 -8.43 -25.19 -3.36
C LEU A 137 -9.73 -25.96 -3.15
N GLN A 138 -9.67 -27.27 -3.42
CA GLN A 138 -10.69 -28.21 -2.97
C GLN A 138 -10.69 -28.20 -1.44
N LEU A 139 -11.57 -27.41 -0.83
CA LEU A 139 -12.07 -27.72 0.49
C LEU A 139 -12.98 -28.94 0.36
N LYS A 140 -12.39 -30.14 0.51
CA LYS A 140 -13.17 -31.29 0.97
C LYS A 140 -13.57 -31.02 2.40
N SER A 141 -14.86 -30.78 2.61
CA SER A 141 -15.50 -30.85 3.92
C SER A 141 -15.33 -32.26 4.51
N PRO A 142 -15.09 -32.39 5.83
CA PRO A 142 -15.15 -33.67 6.52
C PRO A 142 -16.56 -34.28 6.50
#